data_AF-A0A3D4ZUP3-F1
#
_entry.id   AF-A0A3D4ZUP3-F1
#
_cell.length_a   1.000
_cell.length_b   1.000
_cell.length_c   1.000
_cell.angle_alpha   90.00
_cell.angle_beta   90.00
_cell.angle_gamma   90.00
#
_symmetry.space_group_name_H-M   'P 1'
#
loop_
_entity.id
_entity.type
_entity.pdbx_description
1 polymer ?
#
loop_
_entity_poly.entity_id
_entity_poly.type
_entity_poly.pdbx_seq_one_letter_code
_entity_poly.pdbx_strand_id
1 'polypeptide(L)'
;MTNTSIHPSVRQRVFRLLPVFVPAFFICLALSGCATKVRVNMLQPAAYHQASLTKAVAVVPFGGPDGTGFAAEIEGVLASINIDDRPYFSLVDRQSLNRIISEQKFSQSGLVDPNTAAKLGRMVGAQGIYTGTVTASDVKEQRYREQRRECIEREAKKKDAGFFDVPKCLKYRNYNVNCLKRDVTFAVTPKLIDVSTGRVLYSRNLGGSTSSSGCSDGAQPKGGDELLEQVKGTARAQFRKDVAPFYVTVEIALMDMTDGIATAEPKDALKRGVEYAGRGRLDAACEIWGAARIQAPTSPALLYNLGVCAESRGDADAALSLYRQADKLLGKPDDDITAALNRVSAVIKNRMKLQQQLHPQG
;
A
#
# COMPACT_ATOMS: atom_id res chain seq x y z
N MET A 1 -99.42 19.14 24.49
CA MET A 1 -99.98 20.47 24.72
C MET A 1 -98.97 21.50 24.25
N THR A 2 -99.43 22.43 23.38
CA THR A 2 -98.86 23.74 23.00
C THR A 2 -97.42 23.77 22.44
N ASN A 3 -97.20 23.99 21.13
CA ASN A 3 -97.26 25.28 20.40
C ASN A 3 -96.13 26.22 20.88
N THR A 4 -95.11 26.59 20.09
CA THR A 4 -95.03 27.74 19.15
C THR A 4 -93.62 27.72 18.49
N SER A 5 -93.40 27.80 17.17
CA SER A 5 -93.55 28.87 16.17
C SER A 5 -92.43 29.95 16.16
N ILE A 6 -91.78 30.08 14.98
CA ILE A 6 -91.26 31.31 14.30
C ILE A 6 -89.72 31.62 14.32
N HIS A 7 -89.15 31.50 13.10
CA HIS A 7 -88.04 32.18 12.36
C HIS A 7 -87.49 33.57 12.81
N PRO A 8 -86.47 34.20 12.13
CA PRO A 8 -85.27 33.72 11.42
C PRO A 8 -83.99 34.63 11.57
N SER A 9 -82.90 34.19 10.89
CA SER A 9 -81.90 34.98 10.13
C SER A 9 -80.65 35.64 10.77
N VAL A 10 -79.49 35.12 10.29
CA VAL A 10 -78.26 35.80 9.81
C VAL A 10 -77.33 36.53 10.81
N ARG A 11 -76.11 35.97 11.04
CA ARG A 11 -74.83 36.67 10.74
C ARG A 11 -73.56 35.80 10.94
N GLN A 12 -72.73 35.84 9.90
CA GLN A 12 -71.25 35.96 9.85
C GLN A 12 -70.30 34.95 10.53
N ARG A 13 -69.43 34.37 9.65
CA ARG A 13 -67.95 34.15 9.70
C ARG A 13 -67.41 33.48 10.98
N VAL A 14 -66.59 32.42 10.90
CA VAL A 14 -65.12 32.52 10.73
C VAL A 14 -64.57 31.14 10.33
N PHE A 15 -63.76 31.10 9.27
CA PHE A 15 -62.95 29.96 8.86
C PHE A 15 -61.76 29.80 9.81
N ARG A 16 -61.62 28.64 10.47
CA ARG A 16 -60.43 28.27 11.26
C ARG A 16 -59.40 27.58 10.36
N LEU A 17 -58.23 28.19 10.22
CA LEU A 17 -57.02 27.56 9.67
C LEU A 17 -56.25 26.89 10.82
N LEU A 18 -55.99 25.60 10.69
CA LEU A 18 -55.10 24.81 11.56
C LEU A 18 -53.68 24.79 10.95
N PRO A 19 -52.61 24.95 11.74
CA PRO A 19 -51.24 25.02 11.21
C PRO A 19 -50.64 23.62 11.03
N VAL A 20 -50.00 23.41 9.89
CA VAL A 20 -49.22 22.20 9.56
C VAL A 20 -47.82 22.33 10.18
N PHE A 21 -47.52 21.44 11.13
CA PHE A 21 -46.17 21.23 11.64
C PHE A 21 -45.35 20.42 10.62
N VAL A 22 -44.31 21.02 10.05
CA VAL A 22 -43.28 20.31 9.27
C VAL A 22 -42.05 20.14 10.16
N PRO A 23 -41.59 18.90 10.45
CA PRO A 23 -40.38 18.71 11.24
C PRO A 23 -39.16 19.01 10.36
N ALA A 24 -38.38 20.01 10.75
CA ALA A 24 -37.09 20.31 10.15
C ALA A 24 -36.09 19.20 10.50
N PHE A 25 -35.83 18.31 9.56
CA PHE A 25 -34.77 17.31 9.63
C PHE A 25 -33.42 18.04 9.50
N PHE A 26 -32.83 18.40 10.64
CA PHE A 26 -31.46 18.93 10.74
C PHE A 26 -30.49 17.82 10.28
N ILE A 27 -30.14 17.83 8.99
CA ILE A 27 -29.03 17.06 8.46
C ILE A 27 -27.76 17.67 9.05
N CYS A 28 -27.25 17.07 10.13
CA CYS A 28 -25.87 17.25 10.56
C CYS A 28 -24.97 16.71 9.45
N LEU A 29 -24.61 17.58 8.50
CA LEU A 29 -23.42 17.41 7.66
C LEU A 29 -22.23 17.37 8.62
N ALA A 30 -21.83 16.16 9.01
CA ALA A 30 -20.54 15.92 9.61
C ALA A 30 -19.49 16.40 8.61
N LEU A 31 -18.95 17.60 8.83
CA LEU A 31 -17.74 18.09 8.20
C LEU A 31 -16.57 17.26 8.76
N SER A 32 -16.45 16.02 8.32
CA SER A 32 -15.18 15.31 8.40
C SER A 32 -14.24 16.00 7.41
N GLY A 33 -13.59 17.06 7.87
CA GLY A 33 -12.50 17.70 7.15
C GLY A 33 -11.44 16.63 6.89
N CYS A 34 -11.36 16.14 5.66
CA CYS A 34 -10.27 15.26 5.27
C CYS A 34 -9.00 16.11 5.29
N ALA A 35 -8.11 15.83 6.25
CA ALA A 35 -6.80 16.45 6.28
C ALA A 35 -6.09 16.24 4.93
N THR A 36 -5.55 17.31 4.36
CA THR A 36 -4.85 17.25 3.07
C THR A 36 -3.58 16.43 3.24
N LYS A 37 -3.35 15.44 2.37
CA LYS A 37 -2.18 14.57 2.43
C LYS A 37 -1.23 14.83 1.28
N VAL A 38 0.06 14.80 1.58
CA VAL A 38 1.14 14.86 0.59
C VAL A 38 1.86 13.53 0.52
N ARG A 39 2.37 13.20 -0.68
CA ARG A 39 3.16 11.98 -0.91
C ARG A 39 4.64 12.34 -0.91
N VAL A 40 5.40 11.72 0.00
CA VAL A 40 6.85 11.87 0.07
C VAL A 40 7.49 10.51 -0.20
N ASN A 41 8.42 10.49 -1.16
CA ASN A 41 9.19 9.29 -1.47
C ASN A 41 10.43 9.23 -0.59
N MET A 42 10.58 8.12 0.14
CA MET A 42 11.68 7.92 1.07
C MET A 42 12.44 6.65 0.68
N LEU A 43 13.76 6.75 0.62
CA LEU A 43 14.61 5.59 0.40
C LEU A 43 14.83 4.86 1.73
N GLN A 44 14.46 3.58 1.78
CA GLN A 44 14.67 2.70 2.92
C GLN A 44 15.81 1.73 2.64
N PRO A 45 16.62 1.36 3.66
CA PRO A 45 17.66 0.36 3.47
C PRO A 45 17.06 -1.04 3.23
N ALA A 46 17.84 -1.91 2.60
CA ALA A 46 17.51 -3.32 2.49
C ALA A 46 17.38 -3.97 3.87
N ALA A 47 16.48 -4.95 4.02
CA ALA A 47 16.32 -5.66 5.28
C ALA A 47 17.62 -6.39 5.67
N TYR A 48 18.25 -7.09 4.73
CA TYR A 48 19.48 -7.86 4.94
C TYR A 48 20.71 -7.08 4.48
N HIS A 49 21.43 -6.51 5.44
CA HIS A 49 22.56 -5.62 5.18
C HIS A 49 23.68 -6.30 4.36
N GLN A 50 24.15 -7.48 4.78
CA GLN A 50 25.25 -8.16 4.09
C GLN A 50 24.88 -8.57 2.66
N ALA A 51 23.62 -8.95 2.42
CA ALA A 51 23.15 -9.27 1.08
C ALA A 51 23.20 -8.06 0.14
N SER A 52 22.83 -6.88 0.65
CA SER A 52 22.86 -5.64 -0.13
C SER A 52 24.27 -5.11 -0.42
N LEU A 53 25.27 -5.51 0.37
CA LEU A 53 26.67 -5.16 0.14
C LEU A 53 27.35 -6.05 -0.91
N THR A 54 26.80 -7.24 -1.19
CA THR A 54 27.37 -8.19 -2.15
C THR A 54 26.98 -7.77 -3.57
N LYS A 55 27.82 -6.99 -4.25
CA LYS A 55 27.45 -6.28 -5.49
C LYS A 55 27.57 -7.14 -6.74
N ALA A 56 28.63 -7.93 -6.86
CA ALA A 56 28.83 -8.81 -8.02
C ALA A 56 28.21 -10.17 -7.73
N VAL A 57 27.07 -10.48 -8.35
CA VAL A 57 26.29 -11.68 -8.02
C VAL A 57 25.97 -12.52 -9.25
N ALA A 58 25.90 -13.83 -9.04
CA ALA A 58 25.39 -14.78 -10.01
C ALA A 58 24.11 -15.42 -9.48
N VAL A 59 23.15 -15.70 -10.38
CA VAL A 59 21.95 -16.46 -10.04
C VAL A 59 22.04 -17.82 -10.72
N VAL A 60 22.00 -18.89 -9.93
CA VAL A 60 22.01 -20.26 -10.46
C VAL A 60 20.60 -20.84 -10.41
N PRO A 61 20.31 -21.94 -11.16
CA PRO A 61 18.99 -22.56 -11.13
C PRO A 61 18.58 -22.96 -9.71
N PHE A 62 17.35 -22.62 -9.32
CA PHE A 62 16.81 -23.10 -8.04
C PHE A 62 16.28 -24.52 -8.21
N GLY A 63 16.33 -25.30 -7.14
CA GLY A 63 15.67 -26.59 -7.08
C GLY A 63 14.16 -26.48 -6.84
N GLY A 64 13.46 -27.60 -6.92
CA GLY A 64 12.01 -27.70 -6.68
C GLY A 64 11.16 -27.36 -7.90
N PRO A 65 9.82 -27.39 -7.76
CA PRO A 65 8.89 -27.12 -8.86
C PRO A 65 9.12 -25.74 -9.46
N ASP A 66 9.33 -25.66 -10.78
CA ASP A 66 9.58 -24.42 -11.51
C ASP A 66 10.76 -23.55 -10.98
N GLY A 67 11.72 -24.17 -10.27
CA GLY A 67 12.84 -23.42 -9.67
C GLY A 67 13.73 -22.71 -10.71
N THR A 68 13.91 -23.29 -11.89
CA THR A 68 14.69 -22.65 -12.97
C THR A 68 13.97 -21.41 -13.54
N GLY A 69 12.64 -21.46 -13.66
CA GLY A 69 11.83 -20.31 -14.08
C GLY A 69 11.91 -19.19 -13.05
N PHE A 70 11.69 -19.52 -11.77
CA PHE A 70 11.77 -18.53 -10.71
C PHE A 70 13.17 -17.93 -10.52
N ALA A 71 14.24 -18.69 -10.74
CA ALA A 71 15.60 -18.16 -10.73
C ALA A 71 15.80 -17.06 -11.81
N ALA A 72 15.22 -17.23 -13.00
CA ALA A 72 15.24 -16.21 -14.05
C ALA A 72 14.47 -14.95 -13.62
N GLU A 73 13.34 -15.12 -12.93
CA GLU A 73 12.58 -14.00 -12.40
C GLU A 73 13.36 -13.22 -11.33
N ILE A 74 14.10 -13.91 -10.45
CA ILE A 74 14.98 -13.30 -9.45
C ILE A 74 16.13 -12.54 -10.10
N GLU A 75 16.76 -13.11 -11.12
CA GLU A 75 17.77 -12.45 -11.94
C GLU A 75 17.22 -11.16 -12.56
N GLY A 76 16.01 -11.21 -13.14
CA GLY A 76 15.30 -10.05 -13.66
C GLY A 76 15.01 -8.99 -12.60
N VAL A 77 14.61 -9.40 -11.39
CA VAL A 77 14.43 -8.48 -10.26
C VAL A 77 15.74 -7.78 -9.94
N LEU A 78 16.86 -8.50 -9.80
CA LEU A 78 18.17 -7.92 -9.49
C LEU A 78 18.66 -6.97 -10.59
N ALA A 79 18.46 -7.34 -11.86
CA ALA A 79 18.82 -6.54 -13.03
C ALA A 79 18.04 -5.22 -13.11
N SER A 80 16.77 -5.22 -12.67
CA SER A 80 15.91 -4.03 -12.68
C SER A 80 16.22 -3.01 -11.59
N ILE A 81 17.12 -3.33 -10.66
CA ILE A 81 17.42 -2.46 -9.51
C ILE A 81 18.39 -1.38 -9.93
N ASN A 82 17.84 -0.19 -10.19
CA ASN A 82 18.63 1.02 -10.37
C ASN A 82 18.46 1.96 -9.18
N ILE A 83 19.56 2.50 -8.68
CA ILE A 83 19.59 3.55 -7.66
C ILE A 83 20.51 4.66 -8.18
N ASP A 84 20.04 5.91 -8.16
CA ASP A 84 20.74 7.07 -8.72
C ASP A 84 21.20 6.84 -10.18
N ASP A 85 20.28 6.31 -11.00
CA ASP A 85 20.46 5.96 -12.42
C ASP A 85 21.61 4.98 -12.71
N ARG A 86 22.00 4.18 -11.70
CA ARG A 86 23.03 3.15 -11.83
C ARG A 86 22.51 1.77 -11.40
N PRO A 87 22.90 0.68 -12.10
CA PRO A 87 22.62 -0.67 -11.64
C PRO A 87 23.19 -0.90 -10.23
N TYR A 88 22.35 -1.38 -9.32
CA TYR A 88 22.74 -1.62 -7.94
C TYR A 88 23.57 -2.91 -7.77
N PHE A 89 23.34 -3.89 -8.64
CA PHE A 89 24.08 -5.15 -8.70
C PHE A 89 24.78 -5.28 -10.06
N SER A 90 25.96 -5.90 -10.06
CA SER A 90 26.64 -6.39 -11.25
C SER A 90 26.32 -7.87 -11.40
N LEU A 91 25.58 -8.22 -12.45
CA LEU A 91 25.19 -9.60 -12.70
C LEU A 91 26.21 -10.30 -13.58
N VAL A 92 26.60 -11.50 -13.18
CA VAL A 92 27.37 -12.41 -14.02
C VAL A 92 26.51 -12.91 -15.16
N ASP A 93 27.06 -12.93 -16.37
CA ASP A 93 26.37 -13.39 -17.57
C ASP A 93 25.88 -14.85 -17.44
N ARG A 94 24.59 -15.04 -17.76
CA ARG A 94 23.92 -16.33 -17.67
C ARG A 94 24.43 -17.35 -18.68
N GLN A 95 24.83 -16.92 -19.88
CA GLN A 95 25.32 -17.86 -20.90
C GLN A 95 26.66 -18.47 -20.45
N SER A 96 27.53 -17.63 -19.88
CA SER A 96 28.79 -18.02 -19.26
C SER A 96 28.59 -18.98 -18.09
N LEU A 97 27.61 -18.70 -17.22
CA LEU A 97 27.21 -19.60 -16.13
C LEU A 97 26.77 -20.98 -16.65
N ASN A 98 25.84 -21.00 -17.60
CA ASN A 98 25.30 -22.26 -18.15
C ASN A 98 26.38 -23.10 -18.83
N ARG A 99 27.32 -22.45 -19.53
CA ARG A 99 28.47 -23.10 -20.14
C ARG A 99 29.31 -23.82 -19.08
N ILE A 100 29.74 -23.12 -18.03
CA ILE A 100 30.57 -23.69 -16.96
C ILE A 100 29.83 -24.81 -16.22
N ILE A 101 28.53 -24.63 -15.95
CA ILE A 101 27.68 -25.66 -15.32
C ILE A 101 27.68 -26.95 -16.15
N SER A 102 27.53 -26.83 -17.48
CA SER A 102 27.52 -27.98 -18.38
C SER A 102 28.90 -28.65 -18.52
N GLU A 103 29.97 -27.87 -18.61
CA GLU A 103 31.36 -28.37 -18.73
C GLU A 103 31.79 -29.13 -17.46
N GLN A 104 31.47 -28.60 -16.28
CA GLN A 104 31.82 -29.20 -14.99
C GLN A 104 30.82 -30.29 -14.55
N LYS A 105 29.77 -30.55 -15.33
CA LYS A 105 28.70 -31.53 -15.04
C LYS A 105 28.06 -31.35 -13.66
N PHE A 106 27.86 -30.11 -13.24
CA PHE A 106 27.17 -29.84 -11.97
C PHE A 106 25.69 -30.22 -12.08
N SER A 107 25.18 -30.97 -11.10
CA SER A 107 23.75 -31.24 -10.98
C SER A 107 23.02 -30.05 -10.35
N GLN A 108 21.75 -29.84 -10.71
CA GLN A 108 20.92 -28.79 -10.10
C GLN A 108 20.81 -28.96 -8.57
N SER A 109 20.70 -30.19 -8.08
CA SER A 109 20.68 -30.47 -6.63
C SER A 109 22.00 -30.11 -5.94
N GLY A 110 23.14 -30.31 -6.64
CA GLY A 110 24.46 -29.92 -6.14
C GLY A 110 24.64 -28.41 -6.06
N LEU A 111 24.01 -27.62 -6.94
CA LEU A 111 24.08 -26.15 -6.91
C LEU A 111 23.29 -25.50 -5.76
N VAL A 112 22.52 -26.28 -5.01
CA VAL A 112 21.86 -25.84 -3.77
C VAL A 112 22.80 -25.96 -2.56
N ASP A 113 23.87 -26.76 -2.67
CA ASP A 113 24.90 -26.88 -1.64
C ASP A 113 25.82 -25.65 -1.60
N PRO A 114 26.04 -25.01 -0.43
CA PRO A 114 26.86 -23.81 -0.32
C PRO A 114 28.29 -23.95 -0.84
N ASN A 115 28.94 -25.10 -0.62
CA ASN A 115 30.35 -25.27 -1.00
C ASN A 115 30.49 -25.40 -2.52
N THR A 116 29.57 -26.15 -3.13
CA THR A 116 29.51 -26.35 -4.58
C THR A 116 29.18 -25.03 -5.28
N ALA A 117 28.18 -24.29 -4.77
CA ALA A 117 27.86 -22.97 -5.26
C ALA A 117 29.06 -22.02 -5.13
N ALA A 118 29.70 -21.92 -3.97
CA ALA A 118 30.89 -21.08 -3.80
C ALA A 118 32.04 -21.45 -4.76
N LYS A 119 32.24 -22.74 -5.05
CA LYS A 119 33.22 -23.19 -6.05
C LYS A 119 32.88 -22.65 -7.45
N LEU A 120 31.61 -22.75 -7.87
CA LEU A 120 31.15 -22.18 -9.13
C LEU A 120 31.31 -20.65 -9.16
N GLY A 121 31.01 -19.97 -8.05
CA GLY A 121 31.14 -18.52 -7.89
C GLY A 121 32.55 -18.02 -8.16
N ARG A 122 33.55 -18.75 -7.66
CA ARG A 122 34.97 -18.44 -7.90
C ARG A 122 35.34 -18.56 -9.38
N MET A 123 34.76 -19.52 -10.11
CA MET A 123 35.02 -19.70 -11.54
C MET A 123 34.42 -18.58 -12.39
N VAL A 124 33.32 -17.99 -11.95
CA VAL A 124 32.58 -16.96 -12.71
C VAL A 124 32.84 -15.53 -12.23
N GLY A 125 33.74 -15.36 -11.26
CA GLY A 125 34.10 -14.05 -10.70
C GLY A 125 32.99 -13.38 -9.87
N ALA A 126 32.04 -14.16 -9.33
CA ALA A 126 31.00 -13.62 -8.45
C ALA A 126 31.51 -13.43 -7.01
N GLN A 127 31.04 -12.38 -6.33
CA GLN A 127 31.18 -12.22 -4.87
C GLN A 127 30.12 -13.05 -4.13
N GLY A 128 28.92 -13.16 -4.71
CA GLY A 128 27.82 -13.91 -4.14
C GLY A 128 27.07 -14.75 -5.15
N ILE A 129 26.50 -15.88 -4.70
CA ILE A 129 25.59 -16.70 -5.51
C ILE A 129 24.21 -16.75 -4.87
N TYR A 130 23.21 -16.38 -5.66
CA TYR A 130 21.81 -16.67 -5.36
C TYR A 130 21.43 -18.07 -5.88
N THR A 131 20.95 -18.90 -4.97
CA THR A 131 20.39 -20.23 -5.25
C THR A 131 19.21 -20.46 -4.31
N GLY A 132 18.50 -21.58 -4.40
CA GLY A 132 17.43 -21.87 -3.47
C GLY A 132 16.59 -23.06 -3.85
N THR A 133 15.45 -23.19 -3.20
CA THR A 133 14.48 -24.24 -3.49
C THR A 133 13.07 -23.68 -3.40
N VAL A 134 12.28 -23.89 -4.46
CA VAL A 134 10.84 -23.70 -4.43
C VAL A 134 10.24 -24.88 -3.66
N THR A 135 9.62 -24.59 -2.53
CA THR A 135 9.09 -25.59 -1.60
C THR A 135 7.60 -25.87 -1.81
N ALA A 136 6.86 -24.92 -2.40
CA ALA A 136 5.45 -25.09 -2.76
C ALA A 136 5.14 -24.29 -4.02
N SER A 137 4.33 -24.88 -4.91
CA SER A 137 3.81 -24.24 -6.12
C SER A 137 2.54 -24.97 -6.51
N ASP A 138 1.48 -24.73 -5.75
CA ASP A 138 0.28 -25.55 -5.73
C ASP A 138 -0.95 -24.73 -6.11
N VAL A 139 -1.77 -25.27 -7.00
CA VAL A 139 -3.12 -24.77 -7.33
C VAL A 139 -4.12 -25.84 -6.90
N LYS A 140 -4.90 -25.54 -5.85
CA LYS A 140 -5.94 -26.43 -5.34
C LYS A 140 -7.30 -25.95 -5.80
N GLU A 141 -8.02 -26.80 -6.52
CA GLU A 141 -9.39 -26.53 -6.92
C GLU A 141 -10.40 -27.21 -5.98
N GLN A 142 -11.38 -26.45 -5.53
CA GLN A 142 -12.48 -26.92 -4.68
C GLN A 142 -13.80 -26.59 -5.37
N ARG A 143 -14.57 -27.64 -5.69
CA ARG A 143 -15.92 -27.50 -6.25
C ARG A 143 -16.94 -27.59 -5.13
N TYR A 144 -17.88 -26.67 -5.11
CA TYR A 144 -18.94 -26.62 -4.10
C TYR A 144 -20.24 -26.08 -4.71
N ARG A 145 -21.33 -26.12 -3.94
CA ARG A 145 -22.65 -25.61 -4.36
C ARG A 145 -23.15 -24.57 -3.38
N GLU A 146 -23.74 -23.51 -3.91
CA GLU A 146 -24.45 -22.51 -3.12
C GLU A 146 -25.94 -22.54 -3.47
N GLN A 147 -26.79 -22.32 -2.46
CA GLN A 147 -28.22 -22.12 -2.71
C GLN A 147 -28.48 -20.69 -3.16
N ARG A 148 -29.31 -20.58 -4.19
CA ARG A 148 -29.86 -19.33 -4.71
C ARG A 148 -31.37 -19.38 -4.63
N ARG A 149 -31.96 -18.19 -4.69
CA ARG A 149 -33.40 -18.00 -4.71
C ARG A 149 -33.76 -16.93 -5.72
N GLU A 150 -34.59 -17.28 -6.68
CA GLU A 150 -35.12 -16.33 -7.66
C GLU A 150 -36.64 -16.20 -7.52
N CYS A 151 -37.16 -15.05 -7.95
CA CYS A 151 -38.59 -14.82 -8.00
C CYS A 151 -39.15 -15.35 -9.31
N ILE A 152 -40.09 -16.29 -9.24
CA ILE A 152 -40.75 -16.85 -10.44
C ILE A 152 -42.16 -16.28 -10.67
N GLU A 153 -42.72 -15.59 -9.67
CA GLU A 153 -44.06 -14.99 -9.75
C GLU A 153 -44.09 -13.68 -8.97
N ARG A 154 -44.54 -12.59 -9.61
CA ARG A 154 -44.63 -11.23 -9.01
C ARG A 154 -46.07 -10.73 -9.04
N GLU A 155 -46.42 -9.86 -8.09
CA GLU A 155 -47.69 -9.14 -8.09
C GLU A 155 -47.87 -8.30 -9.37
N ALA A 156 -49.11 -8.13 -9.81
CA ALA A 156 -49.40 -7.22 -10.91
C ALA A 156 -49.07 -5.78 -10.51
N LYS A 157 -48.36 -5.05 -11.38
CA LYS A 157 -48.04 -3.63 -11.16
C LYS A 157 -49.34 -2.82 -11.09
N LYS A 158 -49.52 -2.05 -10.02
CA LYS A 158 -50.69 -1.16 -9.88
C LYS A 158 -50.65 -0.09 -10.98
N LYS A 159 -51.82 0.33 -11.47
CA LYS A 159 -51.91 1.33 -12.55
C LYS A 159 -51.28 2.68 -12.18
N ASP A 160 -51.30 3.03 -10.90
CA ASP A 160 -50.72 4.28 -10.36
C ASP A 160 -49.28 4.10 -9.83
N ALA A 161 -48.66 2.94 -10.07
CA ALA A 161 -47.33 2.63 -9.56
C ALA A 161 -46.26 3.43 -10.30
N GLY A 162 -45.47 4.20 -9.55
CA GLY A 162 -44.36 4.98 -10.06
C GLY A 162 -43.28 4.12 -10.74
N PHE A 163 -42.35 4.77 -11.44
CA PHE A 163 -41.25 4.10 -12.14
C PHE A 163 -40.39 3.24 -11.20
N PHE A 164 -40.15 3.71 -9.98
CA PHE A 164 -39.35 3.02 -8.96
C PHE A 164 -40.12 1.97 -8.14
N ASP A 165 -41.42 1.77 -8.39
CA ASP A 165 -42.23 0.83 -7.61
C ASP A 165 -42.05 -0.60 -8.17
N VAL A 166 -41.31 -1.43 -7.44
CA VAL A 166 -40.95 -2.80 -7.82
C VAL A 166 -41.98 -3.77 -7.26
N PRO A 167 -42.72 -4.53 -8.10
CA PRO A 167 -43.75 -5.46 -7.63
C PRO A 167 -43.18 -6.53 -6.70
N LYS A 168 -43.92 -6.84 -5.63
CA LYS A 168 -43.54 -7.88 -4.65
C LYS A 168 -43.49 -9.25 -5.32
N CYS A 169 -42.56 -10.09 -4.87
CA CYS A 169 -42.50 -11.48 -5.28
C CYS A 169 -43.49 -12.33 -4.50
N LEU A 170 -44.37 -13.04 -5.21
CA LEU A 170 -45.38 -13.96 -4.65
C LEU A 170 -44.83 -15.37 -4.47
N LYS A 171 -43.97 -15.83 -5.38
CA LYS A 171 -43.42 -17.19 -5.36
C LYS A 171 -41.94 -17.20 -5.70
N TYR A 172 -41.18 -17.86 -4.84
CA TYR A 172 -39.75 -18.06 -5.01
C TYR A 172 -39.43 -19.49 -5.42
N ARG A 173 -38.40 -19.65 -6.24
CA ARG A 173 -37.78 -20.94 -6.55
C ARG A 173 -36.38 -20.95 -5.98
N ASN A 174 -36.05 -21.98 -5.20
CA ASN A 174 -34.69 -22.24 -4.76
C ASN A 174 -34.00 -23.14 -5.80
N TYR A 175 -32.75 -22.84 -6.12
CA TYR A 175 -31.92 -23.66 -6.99
C TYR A 175 -30.47 -23.65 -6.51
N ASN A 176 -29.72 -24.70 -6.83
CA ASN A 176 -28.29 -24.77 -6.50
C ASN A 176 -27.47 -24.28 -7.68
N VAL A 177 -26.49 -23.43 -7.41
CA VAL A 177 -25.47 -23.03 -8.39
C VAL A 177 -24.16 -23.74 -8.09
N ASN A 178 -23.46 -24.13 -9.15
CA ASN A 178 -22.14 -24.74 -9.01
C ASN A 178 -21.11 -23.63 -8.91
N CYS A 179 -20.22 -23.77 -7.94
CA CYS A 179 -19.16 -22.82 -7.66
C CYS A 179 -17.81 -23.53 -7.66
N LEU A 180 -16.78 -22.77 -8.01
CA LEU A 180 -15.39 -23.20 -8.04
C LEU A 180 -14.57 -22.20 -7.24
N LYS A 181 -13.81 -22.71 -6.28
CA LYS A 181 -12.79 -21.96 -5.54
C LYS A 181 -11.42 -22.50 -5.92
N ARG A 182 -10.49 -21.60 -6.20
CA ARG A 182 -9.08 -21.90 -6.40
C ARG A 182 -8.29 -21.30 -5.26
N ASP A 183 -7.55 -22.14 -4.55
CA ASP A 183 -6.58 -21.73 -3.53
C ASP A 183 -5.18 -21.98 -4.09
N VAL A 184 -4.38 -20.91 -4.20
CA VAL A 184 -3.04 -20.96 -4.78
C VAL A 184 -2.02 -20.63 -3.71
N THR A 185 -0.96 -21.44 -3.63
CA THR A 185 0.15 -21.25 -2.69
C THR A 185 1.47 -21.34 -3.45
N PHE A 186 2.36 -20.40 -3.19
CA PHE A 186 3.73 -20.44 -3.67
C PHE A 186 4.68 -20.11 -2.53
N ALA A 187 5.72 -20.92 -2.35
CA ALA A 187 6.74 -20.73 -1.33
C ALA A 187 8.12 -21.10 -1.87
N VAL A 188 9.12 -20.30 -1.51
CA VAL A 188 10.50 -20.44 -1.98
C VAL A 188 11.47 -20.00 -0.89
N THR A 189 12.58 -20.72 -0.74
CA THR A 189 13.66 -20.34 0.16
C THR A 189 14.91 -19.97 -0.65
N PRO A 190 15.03 -18.71 -1.11
CA PRO A 190 16.28 -18.23 -1.69
C PRO A 190 17.38 -18.16 -0.64
N LYS A 191 18.62 -18.33 -1.10
CA LYS A 191 19.85 -18.22 -0.34
C LYS A 191 20.84 -17.35 -1.11
N LEU A 192 21.54 -16.46 -0.42
CA LEU A 192 22.75 -15.83 -0.91
C LEU A 192 23.94 -16.47 -0.22
N ILE A 193 24.89 -16.98 -0.98
CA ILE A 193 26.12 -17.59 -0.47
C ILE A 193 27.29 -16.68 -0.82
N ASP A 194 28.07 -16.31 0.19
CA ASP A 194 29.35 -15.64 0.00
C ASP A 194 30.34 -16.59 -0.65
N VAL A 195 30.94 -16.17 -1.77
CA VAL A 195 31.84 -17.02 -2.57
C VAL A 195 33.20 -17.21 -1.90
N SER A 196 33.65 -16.21 -1.12
CA SER A 196 34.95 -16.25 -0.46
C SER A 196 34.95 -17.19 0.76
N THR A 197 33.88 -17.16 1.56
CA THR A 197 33.78 -17.93 2.81
C THR A 197 32.87 -19.15 2.70
N GLY A 198 32.06 -19.27 1.65
CA GLY A 198 31.02 -20.32 1.52
C GLY A 198 29.86 -20.18 2.51
N ARG A 199 29.74 -19.02 3.18
CA ARG A 199 28.72 -18.81 4.22
C ARG A 199 27.44 -18.27 3.61
N VAL A 200 26.30 -18.67 4.16
CA VAL A 200 25.00 -18.13 3.76
C VAL A 200 24.81 -16.75 4.39
N LEU A 201 24.75 -15.70 3.57
CA LEU A 201 24.54 -14.30 3.98
C LEU A 201 23.06 -13.92 4.08
N TYR A 202 22.20 -14.61 3.32
CA TYR A 202 20.76 -14.41 3.30
C TYR A 202 20.07 -15.75 3.10
N SER A 203 19.01 -16.00 3.87
CA SER A 203 18.11 -17.12 3.67
C SER A 203 16.79 -16.80 4.36
N ARG A 204 15.68 -16.88 3.63
CA ARG A 204 14.35 -16.63 4.17
C ARG A 204 13.31 -17.39 3.36
N ASN A 205 12.25 -17.87 4.01
CA ASN A 205 11.09 -18.40 3.30
C ASN A 205 10.23 -17.22 2.79
N LEU A 206 10.09 -17.11 1.48
CA LEU A 206 9.31 -16.10 0.78
C LEU A 206 8.11 -16.75 0.11
N GLY A 207 7.09 -15.96 -0.16
CA GLY A 207 5.88 -16.44 -0.83
C GLY A 207 4.62 -15.97 -0.13
N GLY A 208 3.54 -16.69 -0.40
CA GLY A 208 2.22 -16.40 0.14
C GLY A 208 1.17 -17.33 -0.43
N SER A 209 -0.08 -16.93 -0.23
CA SER A 209 -1.24 -17.63 -0.76
C SER A 209 -2.31 -16.64 -1.16
N THR A 210 -3.10 -17.00 -2.17
CA THR A 210 -4.27 -16.24 -2.59
C THR A 210 -5.40 -17.20 -2.95
N SER A 211 -6.63 -16.70 -3.01
CA SER A 211 -7.76 -17.49 -3.45
C SER A 211 -8.71 -16.69 -4.32
N SER A 212 -9.35 -17.34 -5.28
CA SER A 212 -10.43 -16.76 -6.06
C SER A 212 -11.57 -17.77 -6.17
N SER A 213 -12.78 -17.31 -5.92
CA SER A 213 -14.00 -18.11 -6.06
C SER A 213 -14.97 -17.45 -7.01
N GLY A 214 -15.71 -18.27 -7.75
CA GLY A 214 -16.79 -17.80 -8.60
C GLY A 214 -17.79 -18.91 -8.89
N CYS A 215 -19.02 -18.51 -9.19
CA CYS A 215 -20.15 -19.41 -9.44
C CYS A 215 -20.62 -19.29 -10.89
N SER A 216 -21.34 -20.29 -11.39
CA SER A 216 -21.84 -20.33 -12.77
C SER A 216 -22.80 -19.17 -13.12
N ASP A 217 -23.42 -18.55 -12.13
CA ASP A 217 -24.36 -17.44 -12.25
C ASP A 217 -23.74 -16.06 -12.03
N GLY A 218 -22.40 -15.97 -11.89
CA GLY A 218 -21.70 -14.73 -11.61
C GLY A 218 -20.30 -14.64 -12.24
N ALA A 219 -19.47 -13.77 -11.67
CA ALA A 219 -18.08 -13.64 -12.08
C ALA A 219 -17.35 -14.97 -11.89
N GLN A 220 -16.62 -15.39 -12.92
CA GLN A 220 -15.82 -16.62 -12.87
C GLN A 220 -14.57 -16.40 -12.01
N PRO A 221 -14.07 -17.44 -11.32
CA PRO A 221 -12.83 -17.34 -10.58
C PRO A 221 -11.67 -17.09 -11.55
N LYS A 222 -10.70 -16.28 -11.11
CA LYS A 222 -9.45 -16.03 -11.83
C LYS A 222 -8.71 -17.34 -12.15
N GLY A 223 -7.98 -17.36 -13.26
CA GLY A 223 -7.22 -18.53 -13.70
C GLY A 223 -6.15 -18.94 -12.68
N GLY A 224 -5.84 -20.24 -12.61
CA GLY A 224 -4.80 -20.75 -11.71
C GLY A 224 -3.45 -20.07 -11.93
N ASP A 225 -3.04 -19.93 -13.20
CA ASP A 225 -1.77 -19.30 -13.58
C ASP A 225 -1.73 -17.80 -13.25
N GLU A 226 -2.84 -17.09 -13.44
CA GLU A 226 -2.96 -15.67 -13.07
C GLU A 226 -2.74 -15.48 -11.56
N LEU A 227 -3.38 -16.33 -10.76
CA LEU A 227 -3.22 -16.32 -9.31
C LEU A 227 -1.81 -16.74 -8.88
N LEU A 228 -1.21 -17.72 -9.56
CA LEU A 228 0.15 -18.16 -9.28
C LEU A 228 1.15 -17.04 -9.55
N GLU A 229 1.03 -16.33 -10.68
CA GLU A 229 1.88 -15.18 -10.99
C GLU A 229 1.68 -14.02 -10.00
N GLN A 230 0.46 -13.82 -9.49
CA GLN A 230 0.22 -12.85 -8.42
C GLN A 230 0.99 -13.20 -7.14
N VAL A 231 1.00 -14.48 -6.72
CA VAL A 231 1.71 -14.90 -5.51
C VAL A 231 3.23 -14.90 -5.72
N LYS A 232 3.73 -15.36 -6.88
CA LYS A 232 5.15 -15.22 -7.25
C LYS A 232 5.59 -13.76 -7.22
N GLY A 233 4.75 -12.84 -7.72
CA GLY A 233 4.97 -11.40 -7.62
C GLY A 233 5.14 -10.89 -6.19
N THR A 234 4.41 -11.48 -5.24
CA THR A 234 4.58 -11.19 -3.81
C THR A 234 5.95 -11.66 -3.30
N ALA A 235 6.39 -12.87 -3.67
CA ALA A 235 7.72 -13.38 -3.32
C ALA A 235 8.84 -12.49 -3.90
N ARG A 236 8.71 -12.08 -5.17
CA ARG A 236 9.66 -11.15 -5.83
C ARG A 236 9.74 -9.80 -5.12
N ALA A 237 8.60 -9.24 -4.72
CA ALA A 237 8.55 -7.98 -3.98
C ALA A 237 9.16 -8.09 -2.58
N GLN A 238 8.95 -9.21 -1.88
CA GLN A 238 9.61 -9.49 -0.59
C GLN A 238 11.12 -9.60 -0.77
N PHE A 239 11.58 -10.40 -1.74
CA PHE A 239 13.00 -10.56 -2.07
C PHE A 239 13.67 -9.22 -2.39
N ARG A 240 13.04 -8.39 -3.23
CA ARG A 240 13.56 -7.07 -3.62
C ARG A 240 13.84 -6.15 -2.43
N LYS A 241 12.96 -6.16 -1.43
CA LYS A 241 13.11 -5.37 -0.19
C LYS A 241 14.15 -5.97 0.77
N ASP A 242 14.35 -7.28 0.69
CA ASP A 242 15.33 -7.98 1.51
C ASP A 242 16.76 -7.66 1.07
N VAL A 243 17.02 -7.59 -0.24
CA VAL A 243 18.39 -7.55 -0.78
C VAL A 243 18.87 -6.18 -1.25
N ALA A 244 18.00 -5.19 -1.45
CA ALA A 244 18.42 -3.86 -1.90
C ALA A 244 17.56 -2.72 -1.32
N PRO A 245 18.10 -1.49 -1.19
CA PRO A 245 17.35 -0.30 -0.83
C PRO A 245 16.13 -0.09 -1.73
N PHE A 246 15.03 0.42 -1.20
CA PHE A 246 13.78 0.60 -1.94
C PHE A 246 13.05 1.87 -1.54
N TYR A 247 12.40 2.50 -2.53
CA TYR A 247 11.56 3.66 -2.28
C TYR A 247 10.22 3.24 -1.67
N VAL A 248 9.81 3.97 -0.63
CA VAL A 248 8.48 3.89 -0.03
C VAL A 248 7.85 5.26 -0.16
N THR A 249 6.64 5.31 -0.73
CA THR A 249 5.82 6.52 -0.71
C THR A 249 5.04 6.55 0.58
N VAL A 250 5.29 7.57 1.40
CA VAL A 250 4.54 7.82 2.63
C VAL A 250 3.55 8.95 2.38
N GLU A 251 2.29 8.73 2.77
CA GLU A 251 1.28 9.79 2.80
C GLU A 251 1.32 10.49 4.15
N ILE A 252 1.59 11.79 4.14
CA ILE A 252 1.74 12.61 5.33
C ILE A 252 0.60 13.62 5.35
N ALA A 253 -0.21 13.61 6.41
CA ALA A 253 -1.23 14.62 6.63
C ALA A 253 -0.58 15.96 6.99
N LEU A 254 -1.07 17.03 6.40
CA LEU A 254 -0.68 18.41 6.69
C LEU A 254 -1.58 18.98 7.79
N MET A 255 -1.00 19.89 8.58
CA MET A 255 -1.74 20.62 9.61
C MET A 255 -2.27 21.94 9.07
N ASP A 256 -3.49 22.29 9.44
CA ASP A 256 -4.16 23.54 9.08
C ASP A 256 -4.67 24.33 10.29
N MET A 257 -4.38 23.86 11.51
CA MET A 257 -4.73 24.57 12.76
C MET A 257 -4.04 25.95 12.81
N THR A 258 -4.78 26.95 13.28
CA THR A 258 -4.30 28.35 13.30
C THR A 258 -3.72 28.79 14.65
N ASP A 259 -3.45 27.84 15.54
CA ASP A 259 -2.88 28.12 16.87
C ASP A 259 -1.50 28.78 16.72
N GLY A 260 -1.23 29.76 17.58
CA GLY A 260 0.01 30.56 17.53
C GLY A 260 0.08 31.54 16.34
N ILE A 261 -1.03 31.82 15.65
CA ILE A 261 -1.11 32.80 14.56
C ILE A 261 -2.05 33.96 14.92
N ALA A 262 -1.50 35.16 15.11
CA ALA A 262 -2.26 36.34 15.52
C ALA A 262 -2.97 37.05 14.34
N THR A 263 -2.27 37.28 13.24
CA THR A 263 -2.74 38.07 12.10
C THR A 263 -3.42 37.20 11.03
N ALA A 264 -4.22 37.81 10.15
CA ALA A 264 -4.90 37.09 9.07
C ALA A 264 -3.91 36.60 7.98
N GLU A 265 -2.89 37.41 7.68
CA GLU A 265 -1.95 37.13 6.59
C GLU A 265 -1.23 35.78 6.72
N PRO A 266 -0.66 35.37 7.87
CA PRO A 266 -0.04 34.05 8.01
C PRO A 266 -1.06 32.91 8.10
N LYS A 267 -2.31 33.17 8.54
CA LYS A 267 -3.40 32.17 8.48
C LYS A 267 -3.76 31.87 7.03
N ASP A 268 -3.86 32.90 6.21
CA ASP A 268 -4.11 32.75 4.78
C ASP A 268 -2.93 32.08 4.07
N ALA A 269 -1.70 32.43 4.45
CA ALA A 269 -0.51 31.76 3.95
C ALA A 269 -0.49 30.26 4.32
N LEU A 270 -0.82 29.90 5.56
CA LEU A 270 -0.94 28.50 5.99
C LEU A 270 -1.92 27.73 5.09
N LYS A 271 -3.14 28.26 4.93
CA LYS A 271 -4.19 27.65 4.10
C LYS A 271 -3.77 27.54 2.63
N ARG A 272 -3.20 28.59 2.05
CA ARG A 272 -2.69 28.58 0.67
C ARG A 272 -1.59 27.55 0.50
N GLY A 273 -0.67 27.43 1.44
CA GLY A 273 0.38 26.41 1.41
C GLY A 273 -0.21 24.99 1.41
N VAL A 274 -1.21 24.72 2.26
CA VAL A 274 -1.90 23.42 2.30
C VAL A 274 -2.59 23.12 0.97
N GLU A 275 -3.26 24.10 0.36
CA GLU A 275 -3.88 23.94 -0.96
C GLU A 275 -2.84 23.63 -2.06
N TYR A 276 -1.74 24.38 -2.10
CA TYR A 276 -0.67 24.16 -3.07
C TYR A 276 -0.07 22.76 -2.94
N ALA A 277 0.20 22.33 -1.71
CA ALA A 277 0.72 21.01 -1.41
C ALA A 277 -0.26 19.91 -1.80
N GLY A 278 -1.56 20.08 -1.54
CA GLY A 278 -2.62 19.16 -1.96
C GLY A 278 -2.74 19.02 -3.48
N ARG A 279 -2.31 20.04 -4.24
CA ARG A 279 -2.20 20.01 -5.72
C ARG A 279 -0.84 19.53 -6.22
N GLY A 280 -0.03 18.90 -5.37
CA GLY A 280 1.29 18.35 -5.72
C GLY A 280 2.41 19.39 -5.83
N ARG A 281 2.18 20.63 -5.40
CA ARG A 281 3.18 21.72 -5.43
C ARG A 281 3.78 21.95 -4.05
N LEU A 282 4.38 20.92 -3.49
CA LEU A 282 4.97 20.97 -2.14
C LEU A 282 6.08 22.03 -2.04
N ASP A 283 6.94 22.18 -3.06
CA ASP A 283 8.03 23.17 -3.04
C ASP A 283 7.51 24.59 -2.84
N ALA A 284 6.45 24.97 -3.56
CA ALA A 284 5.82 26.28 -3.42
C ALA A 284 5.13 26.44 -2.06
N ALA A 285 4.55 25.37 -1.49
CA ALA A 285 4.00 25.39 -0.15
C ALA A 285 5.09 25.64 0.92
N CYS A 286 6.27 25.04 0.75
CA CYS A 286 7.41 25.23 1.64
C CYS A 286 7.88 26.68 1.69
N GLU A 287 7.95 27.36 0.55
CA GLU A 287 8.28 28.79 0.48
C GLU A 287 7.21 29.65 1.19
N ILE A 288 5.92 29.36 0.95
CA ILE A 288 4.81 30.08 1.58
C ILE A 288 4.84 29.93 3.10
N TRP A 289 5.01 28.71 3.61
CA TRP A 289 5.10 28.45 5.04
C TRP A 289 6.37 29.03 5.66
N GLY A 290 7.48 29.05 4.92
CA GLY A 290 8.73 29.67 5.35
C GLY A 290 8.56 31.17 5.61
N ALA A 291 7.89 31.88 4.68
CA ALA A 291 7.56 33.29 4.87
C ALA A 291 6.57 33.51 6.03
N ALA A 292 5.53 32.68 6.13
CA ALA A 292 4.53 32.76 7.20
C ALA A 292 5.13 32.55 8.60
N ARG A 293 6.13 31.67 8.71
CA ARG A 293 6.83 31.36 9.96
C ARG A 293 7.53 32.57 10.57
N ILE A 294 8.00 33.52 9.76
CA ILE A 294 8.65 34.76 10.24
C ILE A 294 7.65 35.59 11.07
N GLN A 295 6.40 35.65 10.63
CA GLN A 295 5.34 36.42 11.30
C GLN A 295 4.63 35.62 12.41
N ALA A 296 4.68 34.29 12.36
CA ALA A 296 4.06 33.39 13.34
C ALA A 296 5.04 32.34 13.89
N PRO A 297 6.06 32.77 14.68
CA PRO A 297 7.12 31.91 15.19
C PRO A 297 6.69 30.98 16.34
N THR A 298 5.42 30.98 16.74
CA THR A 298 4.90 30.08 17.77
C THR A 298 3.80 29.16 17.25
N SER A 299 3.54 29.14 15.93
CA SER A 299 2.55 28.24 15.35
C SER A 299 3.05 26.80 15.23
N PRO A 300 2.41 25.81 15.88
CA PRO A 300 2.76 24.40 15.74
C PRO A 300 2.54 23.88 14.31
N ALA A 301 1.46 24.30 13.65
CA ALA A 301 1.13 23.86 12.28
C ALA A 301 2.20 24.27 11.26
N LEU A 302 2.66 25.53 11.32
CA LEU A 302 3.72 26.01 10.43
C LEU A 302 5.04 25.26 10.66
N LEU A 303 5.40 24.99 11.92
CA LEU A 303 6.59 24.19 12.24
C LEU A 303 6.47 22.76 11.74
N TYR A 304 5.34 22.11 11.97
CA TYR A 304 5.09 20.76 11.51
C TYR A 304 5.15 20.67 9.98
N ASN A 305 4.45 21.57 9.27
CA ASN A 305 4.46 21.58 7.80
C ASN A 305 5.85 21.89 7.23
N LEU A 306 6.63 22.77 7.85
CA LEU A 306 8.05 22.98 7.51
C LEU A 306 8.91 21.75 7.82
N GLY A 307 8.57 20.97 8.85
CA GLY A 307 9.16 19.66 9.12
C GLY A 307 8.91 18.69 7.96
N VAL A 308 7.71 18.67 7.40
CA VAL A 308 7.38 17.88 6.19
C VAL A 308 8.23 18.33 5.00
N CYS A 309 8.47 19.64 4.85
CA CYS A 309 9.35 20.20 3.82
C CYS A 309 10.84 19.84 4.01
N ALA A 310 11.31 19.71 5.26
CA ALA A 310 12.66 19.22 5.52
C ALA A 310 12.76 17.71 5.22
N GLU A 311 11.74 16.95 5.61
CA GLU A 311 11.66 15.51 5.37
C GLU A 311 11.61 15.19 3.86
N SER A 312 10.85 15.95 3.07
CA SER A 312 10.77 15.76 1.61
C SER A 312 12.08 16.02 0.88
N ARG A 313 12.97 16.84 1.46
CA ARG A 313 14.32 17.12 0.95
C ARG A 313 15.39 16.15 1.46
N GLY A 314 15.01 15.20 2.32
CA GLY A 314 15.93 14.26 2.95
C GLY A 314 16.70 14.81 4.14
N ASP A 315 16.39 16.03 4.60
CA ASP A 315 17.01 16.63 5.79
C ASP A 315 16.27 16.18 7.06
N ALA A 316 16.54 14.94 7.45
CA ALA A 316 15.90 14.30 8.60
C ALA A 316 16.26 15.00 9.93
N ASP A 317 17.43 15.64 10.06
CA ASP A 317 17.82 16.33 11.30
C ASP A 317 17.03 17.63 11.48
N ALA A 318 16.91 18.42 10.41
CA ALA A 318 16.06 19.61 10.44
C ALA A 318 14.58 19.25 10.66
N ALA A 319 14.09 18.19 10.01
CA ALA A 319 12.73 17.70 10.21
C ALA A 319 12.47 17.31 11.68
N LEU A 320 13.38 16.54 12.29
CA LEU A 320 13.27 16.13 13.69
C LEU A 320 13.21 17.34 14.62
N SER A 321 14.07 18.33 14.39
CA SER A 321 14.09 19.57 15.17
C SER A 321 12.77 20.33 15.07
N LEU A 322 12.21 20.47 13.86
CA LEU A 322 10.96 21.18 13.61
C LEU A 322 9.77 20.46 14.25
N TYR A 323 9.69 19.13 14.12
CA TYR A 323 8.63 18.34 14.75
C TYR A 323 8.67 18.40 16.29
N ARG A 324 9.86 18.35 16.89
CA ARG A 324 10.00 18.52 18.35
C ARG A 324 9.58 19.90 18.83
N GLN A 325 9.86 20.94 18.04
CA GLN A 325 9.39 22.29 18.35
C GLN A 325 7.86 22.39 18.25
N ALA A 326 7.26 21.79 17.22
CA ALA A 326 5.81 21.73 17.06
C ALA A 326 5.15 20.99 18.24
N ASP A 327 5.67 19.82 18.61
CA ASP A 327 5.21 19.01 19.74
C ASP A 327 5.22 19.81 21.06
N LYS A 328 6.35 20.45 21.35
CA LYS A 328 6.53 21.29 22.55
C LYS A 328 5.54 22.45 22.61
N LEU A 329 5.27 23.10 21.48
CA LEU A 329 4.35 24.24 21.43
C LEU A 329 2.88 23.82 21.49
N LEU A 330 2.55 22.64 20.95
CA LEU A 330 1.19 22.10 21.03
C LEU A 330 0.86 21.68 22.48
N GLY A 331 1.84 21.16 23.21
CA GLY A 331 1.73 20.87 24.65
C GLY A 331 0.82 19.69 25.01
N LYS A 332 0.34 18.96 24.01
CA LYS A 332 -0.47 17.74 24.15
C LYS A 332 -0.09 16.74 23.06
N PRO A 333 -0.27 15.43 23.30
CA PRO A 333 -0.05 14.41 22.28
C PRO A 333 -0.93 14.65 21.04
N ASP A 334 -0.32 14.44 19.87
CA ASP A 334 -0.97 14.52 18.56
C ASP A 334 -0.47 13.38 17.68
N ASP A 335 -1.39 12.72 16.99
CA ASP A 335 -1.11 11.49 16.23
C ASP A 335 -0.20 11.77 15.01
N ASP A 336 -0.38 12.89 14.33
CA ASP A 336 0.39 13.26 13.15
C ASP A 336 1.83 13.64 13.54
N ILE A 337 2.01 14.43 14.61
CA ILE A 337 3.33 14.75 15.16
C ILE A 337 4.03 13.48 15.64
N THR A 338 3.33 12.60 16.37
CA THR A 338 3.90 11.34 16.87
C THR A 338 4.34 10.44 15.72
N ALA A 339 3.51 10.30 14.67
CA ALA A 339 3.85 9.55 13.49
C ALA A 339 5.08 10.13 12.76
N ALA A 340 5.17 11.46 12.65
CA ALA A 340 6.30 12.15 12.03
C ALA A 340 7.61 11.97 12.83
N LEU A 341 7.58 12.12 14.15
CA LEU A 341 8.73 11.91 15.03
C LEU A 341 9.25 10.47 14.93
N ASN A 342 8.36 9.48 14.95
CA ASN A 342 8.73 8.06 14.80
C ASN A 342 9.36 7.78 13.44
N ARG A 343 8.76 8.30 12.36
CA ARG A 343 9.23 8.13 11.00
C ARG A 343 10.61 8.73 10.79
N VAL A 344 10.81 9.99 11.15
CA VAL A 344 12.10 10.67 11.01
C VAL A 344 13.18 10.04 11.89
N SER A 345 12.83 9.63 13.11
CA SER A 345 13.77 8.92 13.99
C SER A 345 14.23 7.59 13.37
N ALA A 346 13.33 6.86 12.71
CA ALA A 346 13.67 5.66 11.97
C ALA A 346 14.60 5.95 10.78
N VAL A 347 14.36 7.04 10.05
CA VAL A 347 15.24 7.50 8.95
C VAL A 347 16.65 7.79 9.47
N ILE A 348 16.77 8.54 10.57
CA ILE A 348 18.08 8.86 11.18
C ILE A 348 18.80 7.59 11.63
N LYS A 349 18.10 6.69 12.33
CA LYS A 349 18.66 5.41 12.77
C LYS A 349 19.17 4.57 11.61
N ASN A 350 18.46 4.59 10.48
CA ASN A 350 18.78 3.80 9.30
C ASN A 350 19.79 4.47 8.35
N ARG A 351 20.15 5.75 8.59
CA ARG A 351 21.01 6.54 7.69
C ARG A 351 22.35 5.88 7.43
N MET A 352 23.07 5.46 8.48
CA MET A 352 24.39 4.82 8.32
C MET A 352 24.30 3.51 7.52
N LYS A 353 23.29 2.69 7.82
CA LYS A 353 23.03 1.43 7.10
C LYS A 353 22.77 1.70 5.63
N LEU A 354 21.95 2.71 5.32
CA LEU A 354 21.63 3.09 3.94
C LEU A 354 22.86 3.63 3.21
N GLN A 355 23.65 4.50 3.85
CA GLN A 355 24.89 5.04 3.26
C GLN A 355 25.86 3.93 2.86
N GLN A 356 26.10 2.96 3.75
CA GLN A 356 26.94 1.79 3.45
C GLN A 356 26.38 0.95 2.29
N GLN A 357 25.05 0.84 2.17
CA GLN A 357 24.41 0.09 1.09
C GLN A 357 24.52 0.77 -0.27
N LEU A 358 24.53 2.10 -0.30
CA LEU A 358 24.67 2.90 -1.52
C LEU A 358 26.14 3.00 -1.95
N HIS A 359 27.04 3.20 -0.99
CA HIS A 359 28.46 3.39 -1.21
C HIS A 359 29.25 2.45 -0.28
N PRO A 360 29.36 1.15 -0.64
CA PRO A 360 30.20 0.23 0.11
C PRO A 360 31.64 0.75 0.05
N GLN A 361 32.29 0.94 1.19
CA GLN A 361 33.74 1.15 1.19
C GLN A 361 34.39 -0.15 0.70
N GLY A 362 35.18 -0.04 -0.36
CA GLY A 362 35.84 -1.16 -1.04
C GLY A 362 36.93 -1.81 -0.20
#